data_AF-A0A7V0XEX0-F1
#
_entry.id   AF-A0A7V0XEX0-F1
#
_cell.length_a   1.000
_cell.length_b   1.000
_cell.length_c   1.000
_cell.angle_alpha   90.00
_cell.angle_beta   90.00
_cell.angle_gamma   90.00
#
_symmetry.space_group_name_H-M   'P 1'
#
loop_
_entity.id
_entity.type
_entity.pdbx_description
1 polymer ?
#
loop_
_entity_poly.entity_id
_entity_poly.type
_entity_poly.pdbx_seq_one_letter_code
_entity_poly.pdbx_strand_id
1 'polypeptide(L)'
;MCPDESRSGVSAFHDTVLFLAYLAAGLAAATVAGWLTLGGIIFAQPAFLLRYLAVGFSGALIYVAVRTRGLLLALVMILTLLAGNILLSNSWDGRSLAEAAIWAAFAGGAYLGAALLFRVLRRFFLGKFVFMGALLATVYAAGSVAVLLLRGRPLHTGVILNPAIAGLRLGALSGFLFEVVDLVGLKLGGPGRTR
;
A
#
# COMPACT_ATOMS: atom_id res chain seq x y z
N MET A 1 -6.23 -33.22 -30.68
CA MET A 1 -6.56 -31.88 -30.15
C MET A 1 -5.81 -31.73 -28.84
N CYS A 2 -4.65 -31.07 -28.85
CA CYS A 2 -3.91 -30.72 -27.63
C CYS A 2 -4.05 -29.21 -27.43
N PRO A 3 -4.99 -28.74 -26.59
CA PRO A 3 -5.02 -27.35 -26.21
C PRO A 3 -4.18 -27.13 -24.93
N ASP A 4 -3.49 -25.99 -24.89
CA ASP A 4 -3.32 -25.18 -23.67
C ASP A 4 -2.19 -25.45 -22.63
N GLU A 5 -1.06 -26.09 -22.97
CA GLU A 5 0.12 -26.01 -22.07
C GLU A 5 1.02 -24.79 -22.35
N SER A 6 1.19 -24.37 -23.61
CA SER A 6 2.04 -23.22 -23.92
C SER A 6 1.39 -21.88 -23.53
N ARG A 7 0.05 -21.79 -23.59
CA ARG A 7 -0.69 -20.59 -23.18
C ARG A 7 -0.75 -20.40 -21.66
N SER A 8 -0.75 -21.49 -20.89
CA SER A 8 -0.77 -21.43 -19.41
C SER A 8 0.58 -21.01 -18.83
N GLY A 9 1.69 -21.45 -19.44
CA GLY A 9 3.04 -21.01 -19.05
C GLY A 9 3.30 -19.53 -19.31
N VAL A 10 2.84 -19.01 -20.46
CA VAL A 10 2.99 -17.58 -20.80
C VAL A 10 2.10 -16.69 -19.92
N SER A 11 0.90 -17.14 -19.55
CA SER A 11 0.06 -16.37 -18.61
C SER A 11 0.63 -16.36 -17.20
N ALA A 12 1.13 -17.49 -16.70
CA ALA A 12 1.73 -17.57 -15.37
C ALA A 12 3.01 -16.72 -15.25
N PHE A 13 3.85 -16.70 -16.29
CA PHE A 13 5.03 -15.84 -16.34
C PHE A 13 4.66 -14.35 -16.32
N HIS A 14 3.69 -13.95 -17.15
CA HIS A 14 3.21 -12.56 -17.19
C HIS A 14 2.63 -12.10 -15.84
N ASP A 15 1.83 -12.94 -15.18
CA ASP A 15 1.24 -12.63 -13.87
C ASP A 15 2.33 -12.50 -12.79
N THR A 16 3.40 -13.30 -12.88
CA THR A 16 4.55 -13.24 -11.97
C THR A 16 5.35 -11.95 -12.18
N VAL A 17 5.60 -11.56 -13.43
CA VAL A 17 6.31 -10.31 -13.75
C VAL A 17 5.50 -9.09 -13.29
N LEU A 18 4.18 -9.08 -13.51
CA LEU A 18 3.31 -8.02 -13.01
C LEU A 18 3.36 -7.94 -11.48
N PHE A 19 3.23 -9.08 -10.80
CA PHE A 19 3.32 -9.15 -9.34
C PHE A 19 4.63 -8.53 -8.83
N LEU A 20 5.77 -8.92 -9.40
CA LEU A 20 7.08 -8.38 -9.03
C LEU A 20 7.20 -6.88 -9.33
N ALA A 21 6.63 -6.41 -10.45
CA ALA A 21 6.65 -5.00 -10.81
C ALA A 21 5.85 -4.13 -9.81
N TYR A 22 4.66 -4.56 -9.40
CA TYR A 22 3.90 -3.86 -8.36
C TYR A 22 4.60 -3.90 -7.01
N LEU A 23 5.25 -5.01 -6.67
CA LEU A 23 6.02 -5.14 -5.44
C LEU A 23 7.17 -4.14 -5.41
N ALA A 24 7.95 -4.08 -6.49
CA ALA A 24 9.04 -3.13 -6.66
C ALA A 24 8.53 -1.68 -6.62
N ALA A 25 7.40 -1.40 -7.28
CA ALA A 25 6.75 -0.10 -7.25
C ALA A 25 6.33 0.32 -5.82
N GLY A 26 5.75 -0.60 -5.04
CA GLY A 26 5.34 -0.33 -3.66
C GLY A 26 6.51 -0.08 -2.73
N LEU A 27 7.58 -0.88 -2.86
CA LEU A 27 8.81 -0.71 -2.07
C LEU A 27 9.54 0.59 -2.44
N ALA A 28 9.61 0.92 -3.73
CA ALA A 28 10.19 2.18 -4.21
C ALA A 28 9.38 3.37 -3.71
N ALA A 29 8.04 3.32 -3.81
CA ALA A 29 7.15 4.35 -3.28
C ALA A 29 7.36 4.57 -1.78
N ALA A 30 7.42 3.49 -1.00
CA ALA A 30 7.66 3.56 0.44
C ALA A 30 9.03 4.17 0.78
N THR A 31 10.08 3.75 0.10
CA THR A 31 11.44 4.24 0.33
C THR A 31 11.54 5.73 0.01
N VAL A 32 11.02 6.15 -1.14
CA VAL A 32 11.04 7.56 -1.56
C VAL A 32 10.13 8.41 -0.66
N ALA A 33 8.92 7.95 -0.34
CA ALA A 33 8.01 8.66 0.56
C ALA A 33 8.60 8.83 1.96
N GLY A 34 9.25 7.79 2.47
CA GLY A 34 9.93 7.79 3.74
C GLY A 34 11.12 8.75 3.75
N TRP A 35 11.96 8.73 2.71
CA TRP A 35 13.07 9.67 2.56
C TRP A 35 12.60 11.12 2.43
N LEU A 36 11.53 11.40 1.68
CA LEU A 36 10.96 12.76 1.59
C LEU A 36 10.41 13.24 2.94
N THR A 37 9.95 12.33 3.80
CA THR A 37 9.28 12.67 5.07
C THR A 37 10.25 12.78 6.25
N LEU A 38 11.24 11.89 6.32
CA LEU A 38 12.19 11.83 7.43
C LEU A 38 13.61 12.27 7.03
N GLY A 39 13.85 12.55 5.74
CA GLY A 39 15.17 12.89 5.23
C GLY A 39 16.17 11.75 5.42
N GLY A 40 17.42 12.10 5.74
CA GLY A 40 18.48 11.12 6.03
C GLY A 40 18.24 10.28 7.30
N ILE A 41 17.33 10.69 8.19
CA ILE A 41 17.03 9.99 9.45
C ILE A 41 16.47 8.59 9.18
N ILE A 42 15.79 8.39 8.05
CA ILE A 42 15.22 7.09 7.71
C ILE A 42 16.28 5.99 7.56
N PHE A 43 17.46 6.34 7.06
CA PHE A 43 18.57 5.39 6.90
C PHE A 43 19.39 5.24 8.19
N ALA A 44 19.35 6.24 9.08
CA ALA A 44 19.98 6.17 10.38
C ALA A 44 19.18 5.33 11.40
N GLN A 45 17.86 5.20 11.21
CA GLN A 45 16.97 4.46 12.13
C GLN A 45 16.19 3.36 11.38
N PRO A 46 16.65 2.10 11.43
CA PRO A 46 16.09 1.01 10.63
C PRO A 46 14.62 0.72 10.94
N ALA A 47 14.17 1.00 12.17
CA ALA A 47 12.77 0.84 12.55
C ALA A 47 11.81 1.72 11.72
N PHE A 48 12.22 2.95 11.35
CA PHE A 48 11.39 3.81 10.51
C PHE A 48 11.36 3.31 9.06
N LEU A 49 12.51 2.92 8.51
CA LEU A 49 12.58 2.34 7.18
C LEU A 49 11.70 1.09 7.07
N LEU A 50 11.80 0.17 8.04
CA LEU A 50 11.00 -1.06 8.08
C LEU A 50 9.50 -0.78 8.12
N ARG A 51 9.04 0.24 8.87
CA ARG A 51 7.62 0.63 8.90
C ARG A 51 7.13 1.13 7.55
N TYR A 52 7.89 2.01 6.89
CA TYR A 52 7.52 2.49 5.55
C TYR A 52 7.51 1.34 4.54
N LEU A 53 8.54 0.49 4.54
CA LEU A 53 8.61 -0.68 3.67
C LEU A 53 7.47 -1.66 3.94
N ALA A 54 7.12 -1.92 5.20
CA ALA A 54 6.00 -2.78 5.55
C ALA A 54 4.68 -2.25 4.98
N VAL A 55 4.45 -0.93 5.04
CA VAL A 55 3.25 -0.32 4.45
C VAL A 55 3.30 -0.35 2.91
N GLY A 56 4.42 -0.04 2.27
CA GLY A 56 4.54 -0.07 0.81
C GLY A 56 4.40 -1.48 0.23
N PHE A 57 5.04 -2.46 0.87
CA PHE A 57 4.98 -3.87 0.51
C PHE A 57 3.56 -4.40 0.61
N SER A 58 2.89 -4.15 1.73
CA SER A 58 1.52 -4.59 1.93
C SER A 58 0.52 -3.85 1.07
N GLY A 59 0.69 -2.55 0.86
CA GLY A 59 -0.10 -1.78 -0.09
C GLY A 59 -0.01 -2.35 -1.50
N ALA A 60 1.19 -2.73 -1.95
CA ALA A 60 1.39 -3.42 -3.22
C ALA A 60 0.71 -4.79 -3.25
N LEU A 61 0.85 -5.59 -2.19
CA LEU A 61 0.20 -6.90 -2.10
C LEU A 61 -1.33 -6.80 -2.13
N ILE A 62 -1.92 -5.87 -1.38
CA ILE A 62 -3.36 -5.60 -1.37
C ILE A 62 -3.81 -5.18 -2.78
N TYR A 63 -3.08 -4.25 -3.40
CA TYR A 63 -3.41 -3.75 -4.74
C TYR A 63 -3.38 -4.88 -5.79
N VAL A 64 -2.31 -5.67 -5.80
CA VAL A 64 -2.16 -6.81 -6.72
C VAL A 64 -3.22 -7.88 -6.45
N ALA A 65 -3.47 -8.22 -5.18
CA ALA A 65 -4.46 -9.22 -4.80
C ALA A 65 -5.86 -8.86 -5.30
N VAL A 66 -6.30 -7.61 -5.10
CA VAL A 66 -7.59 -7.12 -5.58
C VAL A 66 -7.68 -7.15 -7.11
N ARG A 67 -6.56 -6.89 -7.79
CA ARG A 67 -6.50 -6.87 -9.26
C ARG A 67 -6.48 -8.27 -9.89
N THR A 68 -5.78 -9.22 -9.27
CA THR A 68 -5.42 -10.51 -9.90
C THR A 68 -6.12 -11.72 -9.31
N ARG A 69 -6.38 -11.77 -8.00
CA ARG A 69 -6.73 -13.01 -7.29
C ARG A 69 -7.96 -12.93 -6.37
N GLY A 70 -8.57 -11.75 -6.22
CA GLY A 70 -9.84 -11.57 -5.50
C GLY A 70 -9.68 -11.04 -4.07
N LEU A 71 -10.82 -10.63 -3.48
CA LEU A 71 -10.92 -9.89 -2.21
C LEU A 71 -10.41 -10.67 -0.99
N LEU A 72 -10.54 -12.00 -1.00
CA LEU A 72 -10.11 -12.88 0.10
C LEU A 72 -8.59 -12.81 0.32
N LEU A 73 -7.81 -12.83 -0.76
CA LEU A 73 -6.34 -12.79 -0.67
C LEU A 73 -5.87 -11.42 -0.16
N ALA A 74 -6.56 -10.34 -0.51
CA ALA A 74 -6.28 -9.01 0.00
C ALA A 74 -6.50 -8.90 1.52
N LEU A 75 -7.55 -9.52 2.05
CA LEU A 75 -7.81 -9.59 3.49
C LEU A 75 -6.71 -10.37 4.24
N VAL A 76 -6.23 -11.47 3.67
CA VAL A 76 -5.10 -12.24 4.24
C VAL A 76 -3.82 -11.39 4.26
N MET A 77 -3.60 -10.56 3.24
CA MET A 77 -2.46 -9.63 3.19
C MET A 77 -2.55 -8.52 4.25
N ILE A 78 -3.76 -8.03 4.55
CA ILE A 78 -3.99 -7.08 5.67
C ILE A 78 -3.69 -7.74 7.02
N LEU A 79 -4.05 -9.02 7.21
CA LEU A 79 -3.72 -9.77 8.42
C LEU A 79 -2.21 -10.01 8.58
N THR A 80 -1.47 -10.20 7.48
CA THR A 80 0.00 -10.30 7.52
C THR A 80 0.67 -8.96 7.83
N LEU A 81 0.09 -7.85 7.35
CA LEU A 81 0.48 -6.48 7.69
C LEU A 81 0.32 -6.18 9.18
N LEU A 82 -0.78 -6.65 9.76
CA LEU A 82 -1.04 -6.59 11.20
C LEU A 82 0.02 -7.38 11.97
N ALA A 83 0.25 -8.64 11.60
CA ALA A 83 1.26 -9.48 12.23
C ALA A 83 2.67 -8.87 12.14
N GLY A 84 3.03 -8.31 10.98
CA GLY A 84 4.31 -7.61 10.78
C GLY A 84 4.46 -6.36 11.65
N ASN A 85 3.42 -5.55 11.80
CA ASN A 85 3.47 -4.39 12.70
C ASN A 85 3.59 -4.81 14.17
N ILE A 86 2.91 -5.88 14.57
CA ILE A 86 3.01 -6.42 15.93
C ILE A 86 4.44 -6.92 16.20
N LEU A 87 5.03 -7.69 15.26
CA LEU A 87 6.40 -8.19 15.37
C LEU A 87 7.45 -7.06 15.41
N LEU A 88 7.22 -5.98 14.66
CA LEU A 88 8.08 -4.79 14.66
C LEU A 88 7.84 -3.87 15.85
N SER A 89 6.71 -4.00 16.54
CA SER A 89 6.48 -3.34 17.82
C SER A 89 7.21 -4.16 18.88
N ASN A 90 8.38 -3.69 19.29
CA ASN A 90 9.26 -4.38 20.26
C ASN A 90 8.67 -4.41 21.69
N SER A 91 7.34 -4.33 21.84
CA SER A 91 6.56 -4.35 23.07
C SER A 91 5.26 -5.12 22.82
N TRP A 92 4.99 -6.10 23.69
CA TRP A 92 3.77 -6.92 23.69
C TRP A 92 2.67 -6.31 24.58
N ASP A 93 2.81 -5.06 25.00
CA ASP A 93 1.82 -4.39 25.83
C ASP A 93 0.51 -4.22 25.05
N GLY A 94 -0.64 -4.39 25.72
CA GLY A 94 -1.96 -4.26 25.10
C GLY A 94 -2.19 -2.93 24.37
N ARG A 95 -1.54 -1.85 24.80
CA ARG A 95 -1.53 -0.55 24.09
C ARG A 95 -0.74 -0.58 22.79
N SER A 96 0.43 -1.24 22.77
CA SER A 96 1.25 -1.39 21.55
C SER A 96 0.51 -2.21 20.49
N LEU A 97 -0.16 -3.29 20.93
CA LEU A 97 -1.01 -4.12 20.07
C LEU A 97 -2.21 -3.34 19.51
N ALA A 98 -2.89 -2.55 20.34
CA ALA A 98 -4.01 -1.71 19.90
C ALA A 98 -3.58 -0.65 18.86
N GLU A 99 -2.40 -0.05 19.03
CA GLU A 99 -1.86 0.89 18.05
C GLU A 99 -1.48 0.22 16.73
N ALA A 100 -0.84 -0.95 16.79
CA ALA A 100 -0.52 -1.74 15.60
C ALA A 100 -1.80 -2.13 14.85
N ALA A 101 -2.85 -2.50 15.58
CA ALA A 101 -4.16 -2.83 15.01
C ALA A 101 -4.82 -1.62 14.33
N ILE A 102 -4.80 -0.45 14.98
CA ILE A 102 -5.31 0.80 14.39
C ILE A 102 -4.55 1.08 13.09
N TRP A 103 -3.21 1.11 13.12
CA TRP A 103 -2.43 1.42 11.93
C TRP A 103 -2.63 0.42 10.78
N ALA A 104 -2.68 -0.88 11.09
CA ALA A 104 -2.93 -1.91 10.09
C ALA A 104 -4.34 -1.81 9.50
N ALA A 105 -5.36 -1.56 10.32
CA ALA A 105 -6.74 -1.41 9.86
C ALA A 105 -6.91 -0.16 8.97
N PHE A 106 -6.35 0.96 9.41
CA PHE A 106 -6.41 2.23 8.67
C PHE A 106 -5.61 2.15 7.36
N ALA A 107 -4.33 1.82 7.42
CA ALA A 107 -3.49 1.74 6.21
C ALA A 107 -3.98 0.62 5.27
N GLY A 108 -4.27 -0.58 5.79
CA GLY A 108 -4.79 -1.69 5.01
C GLY A 108 -6.15 -1.39 4.37
N GLY A 109 -7.06 -0.77 5.15
CA GLY A 109 -8.36 -0.32 4.66
C GLY A 109 -8.25 0.74 3.56
N ALA A 110 -7.27 1.64 3.68
CA ALA A 110 -7.01 2.65 2.66
C ALA A 110 -6.59 2.05 1.32
N TYR A 111 -5.60 1.13 1.35
CA TYR A 111 -5.14 0.44 0.16
C TYR A 111 -6.24 -0.46 -0.43
N LEU A 112 -7.05 -1.11 0.40
CA LEU A 112 -8.18 -1.92 -0.05
C LEU A 112 -9.25 -1.07 -0.73
N GLY A 113 -9.65 0.05 -0.10
CA GLY A 113 -10.61 1.00 -0.64
C GLY A 113 -10.14 1.61 -1.95
N ALA A 114 -8.87 2.02 -2.03
CA ALA A 114 -8.26 2.52 -3.26
C ALA A 114 -8.22 1.45 -4.37
N ALA A 115 -7.81 0.22 -4.04
CA ALA A 115 -7.76 -0.87 -5.01
C ALA A 115 -9.14 -1.25 -5.56
N LEU A 116 -10.17 -1.30 -4.69
CA LEU A 116 -11.55 -1.54 -5.10
C LEU A 116 -12.08 -0.40 -5.98
N LEU A 117 -11.82 0.84 -5.58
CA LEU A 117 -12.26 2.00 -6.33
C LEU A 117 -11.61 2.05 -7.73
N PHE A 118 -10.31 1.77 -7.82
CA PHE A 118 -9.59 1.78 -9.10
C PHE A 118 -9.91 0.59 -9.99
N ARG A 119 -10.41 -0.51 -9.41
CA ARG A 119 -11.02 -1.61 -10.18
C ARG A 119 -12.25 -1.13 -10.94
N VAL A 120 -13.02 -0.17 -10.39
CA VAL A 120 -14.22 0.41 -11.00
C VAL A 120 -13.86 1.60 -11.91
N LEU A 121 -13.00 2.51 -11.47
CA LEU A 121 -12.60 3.74 -12.17
C LEU A 121 -11.43 3.54 -13.15
N ARG A 122 -11.51 2.50 -14.01
CA ARG A 122 -10.43 2.15 -14.97
C ARG A 122 -10.03 3.27 -15.95
N ARG A 123 -10.85 4.33 -16.11
CA ARG A 123 -10.73 5.31 -17.21
C ARG A 123 -9.95 6.60 -16.88
N PHE A 124 -9.70 6.92 -15.61
CA PHE A 124 -9.11 8.21 -15.22
C PHE A 124 -7.68 8.07 -14.70
N PHE A 125 -6.71 8.35 -15.58
CA PHE A 125 -5.28 8.25 -15.30
C PHE A 125 -4.79 9.21 -14.21
N LEU A 126 -5.13 10.49 -14.35
CA LEU A 126 -4.67 11.56 -13.45
C LEU A 126 -5.35 11.50 -12.07
N GLY A 127 -6.54 10.89 -11.98
CA GLY A 127 -7.33 10.89 -10.75
C GLY A 127 -6.82 9.92 -9.68
N LYS A 128 -6.18 8.81 -10.08
CA LYS A 128 -5.87 7.72 -9.16
C LYS A 128 -4.78 8.08 -8.15
N PHE A 129 -3.68 8.69 -8.57
CA PHE A 129 -2.62 9.06 -7.62
C PHE A 129 -3.07 10.20 -6.68
N VAL A 130 -3.85 11.17 -7.18
CA VAL A 130 -4.43 12.24 -6.35
C VAL A 130 -5.38 11.65 -5.33
N PHE A 131 -6.28 10.76 -5.78
CA PHE A 131 -7.25 10.13 -4.90
C PHE A 131 -6.59 9.22 -3.86
N MET A 132 -5.61 8.42 -4.27
CA MET A 132 -4.86 7.54 -3.37
C MET A 132 -4.06 8.36 -2.34
N GLY A 133 -3.44 9.46 -2.78
CA GLY A 133 -2.81 10.44 -1.90
C GLY A 133 -3.80 11.02 -0.88
N ALA A 134 -4.95 11.52 -1.33
CA ALA A 134 -5.97 12.10 -0.45
C ALA A 134 -6.53 11.08 0.55
N LEU A 135 -6.78 9.85 0.10
CA LEU A 135 -7.31 8.78 0.94
C LEU A 135 -6.30 8.38 2.02
N LEU A 136 -5.04 8.14 1.64
CA LEU A 136 -3.99 7.83 2.61
C LEU A 136 -3.69 9.01 3.55
N ALA A 137 -3.73 10.25 3.08
CA ALA A 137 -3.58 11.42 3.94
C ALA A 137 -4.66 11.48 5.02
N THR A 138 -5.92 11.26 4.62
CA THR A 138 -7.07 11.28 5.54
C THR A 138 -6.98 10.15 6.56
N VAL A 139 -6.62 8.96 6.11
CA VAL A 139 -6.49 7.76 6.95
C VAL A 139 -5.31 7.89 7.93
N TYR A 140 -4.18 8.43 7.49
CA TYR A 140 -3.04 8.66 8.38
C TYR A 140 -3.34 9.75 9.41
N ALA A 141 -4.05 10.81 9.03
CA ALA A 141 -4.55 11.82 9.96
C ALA A 141 -5.49 11.17 11.00
N ALA A 142 -6.49 10.42 10.55
CA ALA A 142 -7.46 9.76 11.43
C ALA A 142 -6.80 8.72 12.36
N GLY A 143 -5.88 7.90 11.83
CA GLY A 143 -5.11 6.92 12.61
C GLY A 143 -4.24 7.60 13.68
N SER A 144 -3.60 8.73 13.34
CA SER A 144 -2.83 9.50 14.32
C SER A 144 -3.69 10.08 15.45
N VAL A 145 -4.89 10.58 15.12
CA VAL A 145 -5.86 11.07 16.10
C VAL A 145 -6.34 9.93 17.00
N ALA A 146 -6.68 8.77 16.43
CA ALA A 146 -7.13 7.60 17.18
C ALA A 146 -6.05 7.12 18.17
N VAL A 147 -4.78 7.07 17.76
CA VAL A 147 -3.66 6.70 18.62
C VAL A 147 -3.43 7.73 19.73
N LEU A 148 -3.55 9.03 19.44
CA LEU A 148 -3.39 10.08 20.45
C LEU A 148 -4.50 10.04 21.49
N LEU A 149 -5.75 9.81 21.07
CA LEU A 149 -6.89 9.60 21.96
C LEU A 149 -6.67 8.37 22.84
N LEU A 150 -6.19 7.26 22.26
CA LEU A 150 -5.86 6.04 23.01
C LEU A 150 -4.76 6.26 24.07
N ARG A 151 -3.79 7.14 23.78
CA ARG A 151 -2.69 7.49 24.69
C ARG A 151 -3.03 8.63 25.67
N GLY A 152 -4.23 9.22 25.60
CA GLY A 152 -4.61 10.37 26.41
C GLY A 152 -3.71 11.59 26.21
N ARG A 153 -3.13 11.77 25.02
CA ARG A 153 -2.21 12.87 24.72
C ARG A 153 -2.91 14.05 24.06
N PRO A 154 -2.43 15.28 24.27
CA PRO A 154 -3.06 16.48 23.73
C PRO A 154 -2.92 16.55 22.21
N LEU A 155 -4.03 16.86 21.54
CA LEU A 155 -4.10 17.05 20.09
C LEU A 155 -3.50 18.40 19.72
N HIS A 156 -2.43 18.38 18.93
CA HIS A 156 -1.83 19.58 18.35
C HIS A 156 -1.78 19.43 16.84
N THR A 157 -1.96 20.55 16.14
CA THR A 157 -2.07 20.63 14.68
C THR A 157 -0.91 19.92 13.96
N GLY A 158 0.33 20.07 14.45
CA GLY A 158 1.51 19.41 13.88
C GLY A 158 1.51 17.89 13.96
N VAL A 159 0.83 17.31 14.96
CA VAL A 159 0.77 15.85 15.15
C VAL A 159 -0.25 15.19 14.22
N ILE A 160 -1.18 15.97 13.66
CA ILE A 160 -2.14 15.51 12.65
C ILE A 160 -1.60 15.78 11.24
N LEU A 161 -1.01 16.96 11.01
CA LEU A 161 -0.47 17.36 9.71
C LEU A 161 0.73 16.52 9.26
N ASN A 162 1.66 16.20 10.16
CA ASN A 162 2.84 15.41 9.78
C ASN A 162 2.46 14.01 9.27
N PRO A 163 1.60 13.23 9.95
CA PRO A 163 1.06 11.98 9.42
C PRO A 163 0.27 12.17 8.14
N ALA A 164 -0.55 13.22 8.03
CA ALA A 164 -1.32 13.49 6.82
C ALA A 164 -0.42 13.72 5.59
N ILE A 165 0.67 14.49 5.74
CA ILE A 165 1.65 14.74 4.69
C ILE A 165 2.41 13.47 4.33
N ALA A 166 2.77 12.65 5.33
CA ALA A 166 3.39 11.35 5.11
C ALA A 166 2.47 10.42 4.29
N GLY A 167 1.19 10.35 4.67
CA GLY A 167 0.16 9.60 3.95
C GLY A 167 -0.07 10.12 2.53
N LEU A 168 -0.10 11.44 2.35
CA LEU A 168 -0.22 12.08 1.04
C LEU A 168 0.91 11.67 0.10
N ARG A 169 2.16 11.77 0.57
CA ARG A 169 3.35 11.43 -0.22
C ARG A 169 3.38 9.95 -0.57
N LEU A 170 3.12 9.09 0.43
CA LEU A 170 3.08 7.65 0.23
C LEU A 170 1.98 7.26 -0.77
N GLY A 171 0.78 7.81 -0.62
CA GLY A 171 -0.36 7.52 -1.49
C GLY A 171 -0.19 8.06 -2.90
N ALA A 172 0.33 9.27 -3.07
CA ALA A 172 0.60 9.84 -4.38
C ALA A 172 1.69 9.04 -5.12
N LEU A 173 2.79 8.69 -4.45
CA LEU A 173 3.88 7.92 -5.06
C LEU A 173 3.48 6.49 -5.39
N SER A 174 2.77 5.80 -4.47
CA SER A 174 2.27 4.45 -4.74
C SER A 174 1.24 4.44 -5.85
N GLY A 175 0.27 5.36 -5.83
CA GLY A 175 -0.72 5.49 -6.90
C GLY A 175 -0.09 5.79 -8.25
N PHE A 176 0.92 6.67 -8.30
CA PHE A 176 1.65 6.96 -9.53
C PHE A 176 2.41 5.72 -10.06
N LEU A 177 3.21 5.05 -9.22
CA LEU A 177 4.01 3.91 -9.66
C LEU A 177 3.14 2.70 -10.03
N PHE A 178 2.05 2.44 -9.30
CA PHE A 178 1.11 1.38 -9.68
C PHE A 178 0.47 1.67 -11.03
N GLU A 179 0.11 2.93 -11.31
CA GLU A 179 -0.43 3.30 -12.62
C GLU A 179 0.63 3.15 -13.75
N VAL A 180 1.90 3.44 -13.49
CA VAL A 180 2.99 3.16 -14.44
C VAL A 180 3.09 1.66 -14.72
N VAL A 181 3.01 0.81 -13.69
CA VAL A 181 2.99 -0.65 -13.84
C VAL A 181 1.77 -1.10 -14.65
N ASP A 182 0.60 -0.49 -14.43
CA ASP A 182 -0.61 -0.77 -15.22
C ASP A 182 -0.41 -0.48 -16.71
N LEU A 183 0.16 0.69 -17.05
CA LEU A 183 0.41 1.06 -18.44
C LEU A 183 1.38 0.12 -19.13
N VAL A 184 2.48 -0.21 -18.45
CA VAL A 184 3.51 -1.09 -18.98
C VAL A 184 2.95 -2.51 -19.12
N GLY A 185 2.19 -2.97 -18.14
CA GLY A 185 1.48 -4.25 -18.16
C GLY A 185 0.49 -4.38 -19.31
N LEU A 186 -0.33 -3.33 -19.54
CA LEU A 186 -1.28 -3.29 -20.66
C LEU A 186 -0.58 -3.32 -22.03
N LYS A 187 0.58 -2.65 -22.16
CA LYS A 187 1.38 -2.69 -23.40
C LYS A 187 2.03 -4.05 -23.64
N LEU A 188 2.46 -4.74 -22.57
CA LEU A 188 3.06 -6.08 -22.65
C LEU A 188 2.00 -7.20 -22.87
N GLY A 189 0.74 -6.95 -22.53
CA GLY A 189 -0.36 -7.91 -22.67
C GLY A 189 -0.91 -8.10 -24.09
N GLY A 190 -0.51 -7.26 -25.05
CA GLY A 190 -0.99 -7.29 -26.44
C GLY A 190 -2.49 -6.95 -26.59
N PRO A 191 -2.96 -6.56 -27.79
CA PRO A 191 -4.33 -6.09 -28.04
C PRO A 191 -5.46 -7.15 -27.92
N GLY A 192 -5.24 -8.27 -27.21
CA GLY A 192 -6.17 -9.41 -27.13
C GLY A 192 -6.76 -9.70 -25.75
N ARG A 193 -6.42 -8.94 -24.71
CA ARG A 193 -6.78 -9.28 -23.31
C ARG A 193 -7.64 -8.22 -22.61
N THR A 194 -8.68 -7.73 -23.31
CA THR A 194 -9.84 -7.10 -22.67
C THR A 194 -10.92 -8.17 -22.47
N ARG A 195 -10.96 -8.75 -21.27
CA ARG A 195 -12.17 -9.35 -20.70
C ARG A 195 -12.34 -8.83 -19.27
#